data_AF-V4AYQ2-F1
#
_entry.id   AF-V4AYQ2-F1
#
_cell.length_a   1.000
_cell.length_b   1.000
_cell.length_c   1.000
_cell.angle_alpha   90.00
_cell.angle_beta   90.00
_cell.angle_gamma   90.00
#
_symmetry.space_group_name_H-M   'P 1'
#
loop_
_entity.id
_entity.type
_entity.pdbx_description
1 polymer ?
#
loop_
_entity_poly.entity_id
_entity_poly.type
_entity_poly.pdbx_seq_one_letter_code
_entity_poly.pdbx_strand_id
1 'polypeptide(L)'
;FRYMLGLAAIPSLIQIIGFILLPESPRWLLDKNKESEAREVLTAIRGTTDIEAELFEIKRVCEIEKQAKIDSNGFTVVRMLRSPAMRRALLVGCGLQLFQQLSGINTVMYGNIYLRPI
;
A
#
# COMPACT_ATOMS: atom_id res chain seq x y z
N PHE A 1 -12.45 -11.20 -28.34
CA PHE A 1 -12.49 -9.94 -27.56
C PHE A 1 -13.36 -10.04 -26.30
N ARG A 2 -14.65 -10.46 -26.38
CA ARG A 2 -15.54 -10.52 -25.21
C ARG A 2 -15.11 -11.51 -24.11
N TYR A 3 -14.56 -12.67 -24.50
CA TYR A 3 -14.05 -13.68 -23.56
C TYR A 3 -12.81 -13.22 -22.77
N MET A 4 -12.01 -12.30 -23.31
CA MET A 4 -10.80 -11.78 -22.66
C MET A 4 -11.14 -10.86 -21.48
N LEU A 5 -12.17 -10.02 -21.63
CA LEU A 5 -12.72 -9.21 -20.54
C LEU A 5 -13.42 -10.09 -19.48
N GLY A 6 -14.13 -11.13 -19.92
CA GLY A 6 -14.75 -12.11 -19.01
C GLY A 6 -13.72 -12.87 -18.17
N LEU A 7 -12.57 -13.24 -18.74
CA LEU A 7 -11.49 -13.92 -18.01
C LEU A 7 -10.83 -13.01 -16.97
N ALA A 8 -10.64 -11.72 -17.26
CA ALA A 8 -10.14 -10.74 -16.30
C ALA A 8 -11.10 -10.48 -15.14
N ALA A 9 -12.40 -10.73 -15.31
CA ALA A 9 -13.38 -10.63 -14.24
C ALA A 9 -13.19 -11.71 -13.15
N ILE A 10 -12.61 -12.87 -13.49
CA ILE A 10 -12.39 -13.98 -12.54
C ILE A 10 -11.44 -13.57 -11.39
N PRO A 11 -10.20 -13.12 -11.62
CA PRO A 11 -9.32 -12.69 -10.53
C PRO A 11 -9.88 -11.47 -9.80
N SER A 12 -10.61 -10.59 -10.49
CA SER A 12 -11.27 -9.44 -9.86
C SER A 12 -12.35 -9.87 -8.85
N LEU A 13 -13.17 -10.86 -9.19
CA LEU A 13 -14.18 -11.42 -8.28
C LEU A 13 -13.54 -12.13 -7.09
N ILE A 14 -12.47 -12.90 -7.33
CA ILE A 14 -11.69 -13.54 -6.26
C ILE A 14 -11.12 -12.48 -5.31
N GLN A 15 -10.58 -11.39 -5.85
CA GLN A 15 -10.05 -10.27 -5.06
C GLN A 15 -11.13 -9.61 -4.20
N ILE A 16 -12.33 -9.39 -4.75
CA ILE A 16 -13.46 -8.80 -4.01
C ILE A 16 -13.86 -9.72 -2.84
N ILE A 17 -13.98 -11.02 -3.10
CA ILE A 17 -14.28 -12.00 -2.05
C ILE A 17 -13.16 -12.00 -1.00
N GLY A 18 -11.90 -11.94 -1.43
CA GLY A 18 -10.75 -11.84 -0.55
C GLY A 18 -10.79 -10.62 0.37
N PHE A 19 -11.16 -9.45 -0.14
CA PHE A 19 -11.29 -8.24 0.69
C PHE A 19 -12.38 -8.33 1.74
N ILE A 20 -13.47 -9.05 1.48
CA ILE A 20 -14.54 -9.24 2.48
C ILE A 20 -14.06 -10.12 3.64
N LEU A 21 -13.10 -11.03 3.40
CA LEU A 21 -12.54 -11.93 4.41
C LEU A 21 -11.34 -11.34 5.16
N LEU A 22 -10.69 -10.31 4.61
CA LEU A 22 -9.48 -9.74 5.21
C LEU A 22 -9.86 -8.87 6.41
N PRO A 23 -9.19 -9.05 7.57
CA PRO A 23 -9.38 -8.15 8.70
C PRO A 23 -8.85 -6.75 8.36
N GLU A 24 -9.44 -5.75 9.00
CA GLU A 24 -8.97 -4.37 8.89
C GLU A 24 -7.54 -4.23 9.42
N SER A 25 -6.79 -3.26 8.90
CA SER A 25 -5.40 -3.05 9.33
C SER A 25 -5.32 -2.71 10.83
N PRO A 26 -4.41 -3.32 11.62
CA PRO A 26 -4.20 -2.99 13.03
C PRO A 26 -3.97 -1.49 13.28
N ARG A 27 -3.29 -0.80 12.35
CA ARG A 27 -3.11 0.66 12.38
C ARG A 27 -4.42 1.42 12.32
N TRP A 28 -5.33 1.00 11.46
CA TRP A 28 -6.64 1.63 11.30
C TRP A 28 -7.52 1.41 12.54
N LEU A 29 -7.48 0.20 13.11
CA LEU A 29 -8.19 -0.14 14.34
C LEU A 29 -7.70 0.71 15.53
N LEU A 30 -6.39 0.90 15.66
CA LEU A 30 -5.79 1.81 16.66
C LEU A 30 -6.20 3.28 16.45
N ASP A 31 -6.26 3.74 15.19
CA ASP A 31 -6.74 5.10 14.88
C ASP A 31 -8.19 5.30 15.35
N LYS A 32 -9.01 4.26 15.31
CA LYS A 32 -10.40 4.23 15.79
C LYS A 32 -10.57 3.93 17.28
N ASN A 33 -9.49 3.90 18.06
CA ASN A 33 -9.49 3.52 19.49
C ASN A 33 -9.98 2.08 19.76
N LYS A 34 -9.91 1.18 18.77
CA LYS A 34 -10.28 -0.24 18.90
C LYS A 34 -9.04 -1.10 19.19
N GLU A 35 -8.42 -0.89 20.34
CA GLU A 35 -7.12 -1.51 20.68
C GLU A 35 -7.19 -3.03 20.85
N SER A 36 -8.29 -3.55 21.42
CA SER A 36 -8.48 -5.01 21.58
C SER A 36 -8.54 -5.73 20.23
N GLU A 37 -9.30 -5.18 19.27
CA GLU A 37 -9.45 -5.74 17.92
C GLU A 37 -8.12 -5.62 17.15
N ALA A 38 -7.41 -4.49 17.30
CA ALA A 38 -6.08 -4.31 16.71
C ALA A 38 -5.07 -5.36 17.21
N ARG A 39 -5.12 -5.70 18.51
CA ARG A 39 -4.28 -6.72 19.13
C ARG A 39 -4.57 -8.10 18.55
N GLU A 40 -5.83 -8.49 18.46
CA GLU A 40 -6.24 -9.79 17.88
C GLU A 40 -5.77 -9.93 16.43
N VAL A 41 -5.97 -8.89 15.61
CA VAL A 41 -5.52 -8.91 14.21
C VAL A 41 -4.00 -8.94 14.12
N LEU A 42 -3.28 -8.20 14.96
CA LEU A 42 -1.81 -8.18 14.96
C LEU A 42 -1.24 -9.54 15.41
N THR A 43 -1.85 -10.18 16.41
CA THR A 43 -1.51 -11.55 16.83
C THR A 43 -1.77 -12.55 15.71
N ALA A 44 -2.90 -12.44 15.02
CA ALA A 44 -3.23 -13.31 13.89
C ALA A 44 -2.23 -13.17 12.72
N ILE A 45 -1.73 -11.95 12.45
CA ILE A 45 -0.74 -11.70 11.41
C ILE A 45 0.66 -12.20 11.80
N ARG A 46 1.06 -12.00 13.06
CA ARG A 46 2.42 -12.33 13.54
C ARG A 46 2.56 -13.79 13.97
N GLY A 47 1.47 -14.45 14.34
CA GLY A 47 1.46 -15.81 14.86
C GLY A 47 2.10 -15.97 16.24
N THR A 48 2.34 -14.85 16.96
CA THR A 48 2.94 -14.82 18.30
C THR A 48 2.14 -13.89 19.22
N THR A 49 2.21 -14.16 20.52
CA THR A 49 1.63 -13.31 21.57
C THR A 49 2.55 -12.16 21.99
N ASP A 50 3.83 -12.18 21.60
CA ASP A 50 4.76 -11.08 21.88
C ASP A 50 4.61 -9.95 20.85
N ILE A 51 3.49 -9.21 20.95
CA ILE A 51 3.16 -8.11 20.05
C ILE A 51 2.98 -6.77 20.76
N GLU A 52 3.11 -6.72 22.09
CA GLU A 52 2.84 -5.50 22.87
C GLU A 52 3.82 -4.37 22.53
N ALA A 53 5.09 -4.69 22.33
CA ALA A 53 6.08 -3.70 21.92
C ALA A 53 5.75 -3.10 20.54
N GLU A 54 5.34 -3.94 19.59
CA GLU A 54 4.94 -3.49 18.25
C GLU A 54 3.64 -2.68 18.28
N LEU A 55 2.63 -3.15 19.03
CA LEU A 55 1.36 -2.47 19.22
C LEU A 55 1.55 -1.07 19.83
N PHE A 56 2.42 -0.97 20.84
CA PHE A 56 2.77 0.30 21.48
C PHE A 56 3.44 1.28 20.50
N GLU A 57 4.42 0.81 19.73
CA GLU A 57 5.11 1.66 18.73
C GLU A 57 4.14 2.14 17.64
N ILE A 58 3.25 1.27 17.16
CA ILE A 58 2.25 1.65 16.17
C ILE A 58 1.29 2.70 16.75
N LYS A 59 0.83 2.52 17.98
CA LYS A 59 -0.07 3.46 18.67
C LYS A 59 0.60 4.83 18.85
N ARG A 60 1.86 4.85 19.30
CA ARG A 60 2.67 6.05 19.47
C ARG A 60 2.80 6.83 18.16
N VAL A 61 3.11 6.14 17.04
CA VAL A 61 3.20 6.78 15.73
C VAL A 61 1.86 7.38 15.30
N CYS A 62 0.75 6.67 15.56
CA CYS A 62 -0.59 7.14 15.24
C CYS A 62 -0.97 8.41 16.02
N GLU A 63 -0.63 8.49 17.31
CA GLU A 63 -0.84 9.68 18.14
C GLU A 63 -0.02 10.89 17.65
N ILE A 64 1.24 10.68 17.30
CA ILE A 64 2.11 11.71 16.72
C ILE A 64 1.52 12.23 15.39
N GLU A 65 1.04 11.33 14.53
CA GLU A 65 0.40 11.68 13.26
C GLU A 65 -0.90 12.47 13.46
N LYS A 66 -1.72 12.10 14.47
CA LYS A 66 -2.94 12.85 14.83
C LYS A 66 -2.62 14.25 15.31
N GLN A 67 -1.64 14.40 16.19
CA GLN A 67 -1.21 15.71 16.69
C GLN A 67 -0.68 16.60 15.56
N ALA A 68 0.14 16.04 14.67
CA ALA A 68 0.68 16.77 13.52
C ALA A 68 -0.40 17.20 12.52
N LYS A 69 -1.52 16.44 12.41
CA LYS A 69 -2.66 16.81 11.58
C LYS A 69 -3.47 17.96 12.18
N ILE A 70 -3.71 17.94 13.50
CA ILE A 70 -4.46 18.99 14.23
C ILE A 70 -3.78 20.35 14.09
N ASP A 71 -2.44 20.37 14.11
CA ASP A 71 -1.65 21.62 13.96
C ASP A 71 -1.59 22.14 12.51
N SER A 72 -2.28 21.51 11.55
CA SER A 72 -2.11 21.77 10.11
C SER A 72 -3.41 22.09 9.36
N ASN A 73 -3.82 23.36 9.36
CA ASN A 73 -4.99 23.87 8.61
C ASN A 73 -4.73 24.11 7.10
N GLY A 74 -3.96 23.26 6.40
CA GLY A 74 -3.57 23.52 5.01
C GLY A 74 -3.47 22.28 4.12
N PHE A 75 -3.43 22.49 2.80
CA PHE A 75 -3.40 21.43 1.77
C PHE A 75 -2.17 20.52 1.94
N THR A 76 -2.39 19.34 2.52
CA THR A 76 -1.36 18.43 3.03
C THR A 76 -0.35 18.00 1.96
N VAL A 77 -0.81 17.78 0.74
CA VAL A 77 0.03 17.30 -0.38
C VAL A 77 1.10 18.33 -0.75
N VAL A 78 0.75 19.61 -0.87
CA VAL A 78 1.70 20.67 -1.25
C VAL A 78 2.75 20.88 -0.16
N ARG A 79 2.38 20.73 1.13
CA ARG A 79 3.32 20.81 2.25
C ARG A 79 4.26 19.59 2.28
N MET A 80 3.74 18.39 2.05
CA MET A 80 4.56 17.17 1.95
C MET A 80 5.58 17.31 0.82
N LEU A 81 5.18 17.83 -0.33
CA LEU A 81 6.06 18.14 -1.45
C LEU A 81 7.09 19.23 -1.16
N ARG A 82 6.93 20.03 -0.10
CA ARG A 82 7.93 21.01 0.34
C ARG A 82 8.99 20.42 1.28
N SER A 83 8.75 19.24 1.87
CA SER A 83 9.73 18.57 2.73
C SER A 83 10.93 18.07 1.93
N PRO A 84 12.18 18.40 2.31
CA PRO A 84 13.37 17.96 1.59
C PRO A 84 13.53 16.43 1.58
N ALA A 85 13.09 15.75 2.65
CA ALA A 85 13.12 14.28 2.73
C ALA A 85 12.13 13.65 1.72
N MET A 86 10.90 14.15 1.68
CA MET A 86 9.87 13.66 0.75
C MET A 86 10.25 13.91 -0.71
N ARG A 87 10.86 15.08 -1.03
CA ARG A 87 11.35 15.37 -2.37
C ARG A 87 12.41 14.38 -2.84
N ARG A 88 13.36 14.03 -1.97
CA ARG A 88 14.38 13.01 -2.29
C ARG A 88 13.74 11.65 -2.53
N ALA A 89 12.82 11.22 -1.67
CA ALA A 89 12.10 9.96 -1.84
C ALA A 89 11.29 9.91 -3.15
N LEU A 90 10.60 11.01 -3.49
CA LEU A 90 9.85 11.13 -4.74
C LEU A 90 10.75 11.13 -5.97
N LEU A 91 11.87 11.86 -5.94
CA LEU A 91 12.82 11.85 -7.05
C LEU A 91 13.39 10.45 -7.29
N VAL A 92 13.73 9.73 -6.22
CA VAL A 92 14.22 8.35 -6.31
C VAL A 92 13.12 7.42 -6.84
N GLY A 93 11.89 7.50 -6.30
CA GLY A 93 10.77 6.67 -6.74
C GLY A 93 10.37 6.92 -8.20
N CYS A 94 10.24 8.19 -8.60
CA CYS A 94 9.97 8.56 -9.98
C CYS A 94 11.11 8.18 -10.92
N GLY A 95 12.37 8.42 -10.52
CA GLY A 95 13.54 8.01 -11.28
C GLY A 95 13.56 6.51 -11.51
N LEU A 96 13.33 5.72 -10.45
CA LEU A 96 13.24 4.26 -10.53
C LEU A 96 12.13 3.82 -11.50
N GLN A 97 10.95 4.43 -11.44
CA GLN A 97 9.85 4.13 -12.35
C GLN A 97 10.18 4.49 -13.81
N LEU A 98 10.86 5.62 -14.04
CA LEU A 98 11.33 6.00 -15.37
C LEU A 98 12.33 4.96 -15.91
N PHE A 99 13.30 4.51 -15.11
CA PHE A 99 14.24 3.47 -15.53
C PHE A 99 13.55 2.14 -15.86
N GLN A 100 12.54 1.74 -15.08
CA GLN A 100 11.75 0.55 -15.39
C GLN A 100 11.07 0.64 -16.76
N GLN A 101 10.49 1.79 -17.11
CA GLN A 101 9.84 1.99 -18.41
C GLN A 101 10.85 2.12 -19.56
N LEU A 102 11.96 2.84 -19.33
CA LEU A 102 13.03 3.05 -20.31
C LEU A 102 13.84 1.79 -20.63
N SER A 103 13.86 0.80 -19.73
CA SER A 103 14.38 -0.54 -20.02
C SER A 103 13.64 -1.21 -21.19
N GLY A 104 12.54 -0.64 -21.67
CA GLY A 104 11.82 -1.12 -22.84
C GLY A 104 11.12 -2.45 -22.58
N ILE A 105 10.83 -2.79 -21.32
CA ILE A 105 10.20 -4.07 -20.98
C ILE A 105 8.85 -4.23 -21.68
N ASN A 106 8.10 -3.15 -21.85
CA ASN A 106 6.89 -3.14 -22.66
C ASN A 106 7.21 -3.46 -24.13
N THR A 107 8.20 -2.79 -24.73
CA THR A 107 8.63 -3.06 -26.11
C THR A 107 9.10 -4.51 -26.31
N VAL A 108 9.83 -5.08 -25.35
CA VAL A 108 10.25 -6.49 -25.37
C VAL A 108 9.06 -7.42 -25.21
N MET A 109 8.15 -7.17 -24.27
CA MET A 109 6.95 -7.98 -24.05
C MET A 109 6.07 -8.04 -25.30
N TYR A 110 5.81 -6.90 -25.94
CA TYR A 110 5.03 -6.86 -27.17
C TYR A 110 5.83 -7.41 -28.35
N GLY A 111 7.10 -7.03 -28.51
CA GLY A 111 7.95 -7.44 -29.64
C GLY A 111 8.31 -8.93 -29.66
N ASN A 112 8.55 -9.56 -28.50
CA ASN A 112 8.85 -11.00 -28.41
C ASN A 112 7.63 -11.86 -28.80
N ILE A 113 6.42 -11.35 -28.54
CA ILE A 113 5.16 -11.97 -29.00
C ILE A 113 5.01 -11.96 -30.52
N TYR A 114 5.62 -11.01 -31.23
CA TYR A 114 5.59 -10.95 -32.70
C TYR A 114 6.73 -11.71 -33.39
N LEU A 115 7.81 -12.05 -32.68
CA LEU A 115 9.01 -12.68 -33.24
C LEU A 115 9.17 -14.17 -32.92
N ARG A 116 8.24 -14.79 -32.19
CA ARG A 116 8.14 -16.25 -32.11
C ARG A 116 7.25 -16.77 -33.24
N PRO A 117 7.81 -17.28 -34.36
CA PRO A 117 7.02 -18.14 -35.23
C PRO A 117 6.66 -19.39 -34.42
N ILE A 118 5.39 -19.79 -34.53
CA ILE A 118 4.90 -21.11 -34.08
C ILE A 118 5.65 -22.19 -34.86
#